data_AF-A0A645DU88-F1
#
_entry.id   AF-A0A645DU88-F1
#
_cell.length_a   1.000
_cell.length_b   1.000
_cell.length_c   1.000
_cell.angle_alpha   90.00
_cell.angle_beta   90.00
_cell.angle_gamma   90.00
#
_symmetry.space_group_name_H-M   'P 1'
#
loop_
_entity.id
_entity.type
_entity.pdbx_description
1 polymer ?
#
loop_
_entity_poly.entity_id
_entity_poly.type
_entity_poly.pdbx_seq_one_letter_code
_entity_poly.pdbx_strand_id
1 'polypeptide(L)'
;MRACVLERGYQTCADCAERPCKRVKTFDKRYKDGYGVDLAADAAEMRRAGAEELLRKQIQSHTCEGCGHLINLHDGICSGCGKRYPIGKGRITP
;
A
#
# COMPACT_ATOMS: atom_id res chain seq x y z
N MET A 1 -4.80 -5.02 12.97
CA MET A 1 -4.92 -5.92 11.81
C MET A 1 -4.17 -7.22 12.06
N ARG A 2 -2.86 -7.18 12.37
CA ARG A 2 -2.04 -8.38 12.66
C ARG A 2 -2.67 -9.38 13.64
N ALA A 3 -3.06 -8.96 14.84
CA ALA A 3 -3.71 -9.86 15.82
C ALA A 3 -4.94 -10.58 15.24
N CYS A 4 -5.84 -9.84 14.58
CA CYS A 4 -7.04 -10.39 13.97
C CYS A 4 -6.76 -11.40 12.85
N VAL A 5 -5.67 -11.22 12.10
CA VAL A 5 -5.24 -12.17 11.05
C VAL A 5 -4.73 -13.47 11.68
N LEU A 6 -3.88 -13.35 12.71
CA LEU A 6 -3.32 -14.49 13.44
C LEU A 6 -4.41 -15.30 14.17
N GLU A 7 -5.29 -14.63 14.91
CA GLU A 7 -6.39 -15.28 15.67
C GLU A 7 -7.35 -16.04 14.75
N ARG A 8 -7.46 -15.65 13.48
CA ARG A 8 -8.34 -16.27 12.50
C ARG A 8 -7.62 -17.28 11.59
N GLY A 9 -6.35 -17.57 11.85
CA GLY A 9 -5.55 -18.53 11.08
C GLY A 9 -5.22 -18.07 9.65
N TYR A 10 -5.34 -16.78 9.35
CA TYR A 10 -4.96 -16.24 8.05
C TYR A 10 -3.51 -15.77 8.05
N GLN A 11 -2.88 -15.72 6.88
CA GLN A 11 -1.59 -15.04 6.71
C GLN A 11 -1.78 -13.56 6.41
N THR A 12 -2.88 -13.21 5.73
CA THR A 12 -3.16 -11.85 5.29
C THR A 12 -4.64 -11.53 5.45
N CYS A 13 -5.00 -10.24 5.44
CA CYS A 13 -6.41 -9.87 5.33
C CYS A 13 -7.01 -10.19 3.96
N ALA A 14 -6.20 -10.46 2.92
CA ALA A 14 -6.71 -10.75 1.57
C ALA A 14 -7.40 -12.12 1.48
N ASP A 15 -7.06 -13.04 2.37
CA ASP A 15 -7.61 -14.40 2.43
C ASP A 15 -8.88 -14.48 3.28
N CYS A 16 -9.22 -13.40 3.99
CA CYS A 16 -10.39 -13.35 4.86
C CYS A 16 -11.68 -13.29 4.04
N ALA A 17 -12.57 -14.28 4.23
CA ALA A 17 -13.87 -14.36 3.56
C ALA A 17 -14.80 -13.17 3.88
N GLU A 18 -14.63 -12.51 5.02
CA GLU A 18 -15.41 -11.32 5.41
C GLU A 18 -14.87 -10.02 4.82
N ARG A 19 -13.85 -10.08 3.95
CA ARG A 19 -13.28 -8.90 3.34
C ARG A 19 -14.26 -8.30 2.30
N PRO A 20 -14.49 -6.97 2.29
CA PRO A 20 -13.93 -5.98 3.21
C PRO A 20 -14.77 -5.82 4.49
N CYS A 21 -14.18 -6.16 5.64
CA CYS A 21 -14.82 -5.93 6.94
C CYS A 21 -14.69 -4.46 7.36
N LYS A 22 -15.41 -4.03 8.42
CA LYS A 22 -15.44 -2.62 8.88
C LYS A 22 -14.04 -2.02 9.07
N ARG A 23 -13.10 -2.77 9.67
CA ARG A 23 -11.71 -2.31 9.91
C ARG A 23 -10.96 -2.09 8.59
N VAL A 24 -11.10 -3.01 7.64
CA VAL A 24 -10.46 -2.92 6.31
C VAL A 24 -11.05 -1.76 5.51
N LYS A 25 -12.38 -1.56 5.53
CA LYS A 25 -13.04 -0.42 4.86
C LYS A 25 -12.50 0.93 5.33
N THR A 26 -12.37 1.12 6.65
CA THR A 26 -11.81 2.36 7.21
C THR A 26 -10.33 2.53 6.85
N PHE A 27 -9.55 1.44 6.89
CA PHE A 27 -8.13 1.45 6.56
C PHE A 27 -7.88 1.78 5.08
N ASP A 28 -8.62 1.15 4.18
CA ASP A 28 -8.62 1.39 2.74
C ASP A 28 -8.94 2.84 2.40
N LYS A 29 -10.02 3.39 2.97
CA LYS A 29 -10.37 4.80 2.79
C LYS A 29 -9.22 5.73 3.20
N ARG A 30 -8.59 5.49 4.36
CA ARG A 30 -7.47 6.32 4.84
C ARG A 30 -6.26 6.25 3.91
N TYR A 31 -5.92 5.04 3.43
CA TYR A 31 -4.77 4.85 2.55
C TYR A 31 -5.00 5.42 1.16
N LYS A 32 -6.21 5.25 0.61
CA LYS A 32 -6.60 5.83 -0.67
C LYS A 32 -6.63 7.35 -0.64
N ASP A 33 -7.30 7.93 0.37
CA ASP A 33 -7.41 9.40 0.51
C ASP A 33 -6.10 10.07 0.97
N GLY A 34 -5.26 9.34 1.72
CA GLY A 34 -4.04 9.85 2.35
C GLY A 34 -2.78 9.67 1.51
N TYR A 35 -2.61 8.48 0.93
CA TYR A 35 -1.35 8.05 0.30
C TYR A 35 -1.56 7.62 -1.15
N GLY A 36 -2.80 7.53 -1.64
CA GLY A 36 -3.10 7.12 -3.01
C GLY A 36 -3.01 5.62 -3.23
N VAL A 37 -2.98 4.84 -2.14
CA VAL A 37 -2.88 3.38 -2.19
C VAL A 37 -4.27 2.77 -2.17
N ASP A 38 -4.55 1.93 -3.16
CA ASP A 38 -5.78 1.14 -3.23
C ASP A 38 -5.52 -0.25 -2.63
N LEU A 39 -5.85 -0.41 -1.34
CA LEU A 39 -5.61 -1.67 -0.64
C LEU A 39 -6.56 -2.76 -1.12
N ALA A 40 -7.72 -2.40 -1.69
CA ALA A 40 -8.62 -3.36 -2.33
C ALA A 40 -7.92 -4.02 -3.54
N ALA A 41 -7.27 -3.21 -4.38
CA ALA A 41 -6.47 -3.66 -5.51
C ALA A 41 -5.25 -4.48 -5.07
N ASP A 42 -4.48 -4.02 -4.08
CA ASP A 42 -3.32 -4.76 -3.56
C ASP A 42 -3.68 -6.17 -3.11
N ALA A 43 -4.80 -6.30 -2.38
CA ALA A 43 -5.24 -7.61 -1.93
C ALA A 43 -5.86 -8.48 -3.05
N ALA A 44 -6.33 -7.89 -4.15
CA ALA A 44 -6.72 -8.64 -5.34
C ALA A 44 -5.49 -9.15 -6.09
N GLU A 45 -4.45 -8.32 -6.20
CA GLU A 45 -3.13 -8.72 -6.71
C GLU A 45 -2.53 -9.84 -5.86
N MET A 46 -2.54 -9.69 -4.54
CA MET A 46 -1.99 -10.69 -3.62
C MET A 46 -2.69 -12.05 -3.75
N ARG A 47 -4.03 -12.07 -3.92
CA ARG A 47 -4.77 -13.32 -4.18
C ARG A 47 -4.45 -13.93 -5.55
N ARG A 48 -4.15 -13.10 -6.55
CA ARG A 48 -3.95 -13.54 -7.93
C ARG A 48 -2.51 -14.00 -8.20
N ALA A 49 -1.52 -13.28 -7.68
CA ALA A 49 -0.12 -13.44 -8.02
C ALA A 49 0.81 -13.63 -6.81
N GLY A 50 0.27 -13.58 -5.60
CA GLY A 50 1.05 -13.73 -4.37
C GLY A 50 1.75 -12.45 -3.91
N ALA A 51 2.40 -12.54 -2.75
CA ALA A 51 3.04 -11.40 -2.09
C ALA A 51 4.29 -10.91 -2.82
N GLU A 52 5.07 -11.81 -3.44
CA GLU A 52 6.32 -11.45 -4.13
C GLU A 52 6.05 -10.58 -5.37
N GLU A 53 5.10 -10.95 -6.21
CA GLU A 53 4.76 -10.17 -7.41
C GLU A 53 4.10 -8.83 -7.04
N LEU A 54 3.26 -8.81 -6.00
CA LEU A 54 2.74 -7.56 -5.44
C LEU A 54 3.88 -6.65 -4.99
N LEU A 55 4.84 -7.18 -4.23
CA LEU A 55 5.98 -6.39 -3.73
C LEU A 55 6.83 -5.87 -4.89
N ARG A 56 7.10 -6.69 -5.92
CA ARG A 56 7.84 -6.28 -7.13
C ARG A 56 7.16 -5.10 -7.82
N LYS A 57 5.84 -5.16 -7.99
CA LYS A 57 5.05 -4.06 -8.57
C LYS A 57 5.05 -2.81 -7.69
N GLN A 58 4.96 -2.97 -6.37
CA GLN A 58 5.01 -1.84 -5.44
C GLN A 58 6.39 -1.16 -5.45
N ILE A 59 7.48 -1.93 -5.45
CA ILE A 59 8.84 -1.40 -5.58
C ILE A 59 8.96 -0.61 -6.88
N GLN A 60 8.51 -1.18 -8.00
CA GLN A 60 8.57 -0.51 -9.30
C GLN A 60 7.79 0.82 -9.30
N SER A 61 6.55 0.84 -8.77
CA SER A 61 5.72 2.05 -8.74
C SER A 61 6.20 3.11 -7.75
N HIS A 62 7.00 2.73 -6.76
CA HIS A 62 7.55 3.63 -5.74
C HIS A 62 9.05 3.87 -5.94
N THR A 63 9.60 3.61 -7.12
CA THR A 63 11.00 3.91 -7.44
C THR A 63 11.11 5.29 -8.10
N CYS A 64 12.01 6.12 -7.59
CA CYS A 64 12.32 7.42 -8.16
C CYS A 64 13.05 7.26 -9.50
N GLU A 65 12.42 7.69 -10.59
CA GLU A 65 13.02 7.63 -11.94
C GLU A 65 14.33 8.40 -12.07
N GLY A 66 14.56 9.42 -11.23
CA GLY A 66 15.76 10.25 -11.28
C GLY A 66 16.99 9.65 -10.57
N CYS A 67 16.81 8.78 -9.58
CA CYS A 67 17.95 8.25 -8.79
C CYS A 67 17.83 6.78 -8.36
N GLY A 68 16.78 6.06 -8.77
CA GLY A 68 16.58 4.65 -8.47
C GLY A 68 16.24 4.30 -7.01
N HIS A 69 16.20 5.28 -6.12
CA HIS A 69 15.84 5.06 -4.71
C HIS A 69 14.33 5.07 -4.49
N LEU A 70 13.87 4.50 -3.39
CA LEU A 70 12.46 4.43 -3.05
C LEU A 70 11.88 5.80 -2.66
N ILE A 71 10.64 6.03 -3.08
CA ILE A 71 9.78 7.12 -2.65
C ILE A 71 9.03 6.63 -1.42
N ASN A 72 9.16 7.35 -0.31
CA ASN A 72 8.43 7.01 0.90
C ASN A 72 6.93 7.27 0.67
N LEU A 73 6.14 6.23 0.88
CA LEU A 73 4.69 6.22 0.65
C LEU A 73 3.93 7.28 1.47
N HIS A 74 4.42 7.62 2.66
CA HIS A 74 3.69 8.45 3.60
C HIS A 74 3.93 9.95 3.43
N ASP A 75 5.10 10.35 2.93
CA ASP A 75 5.48 11.75 2.76
C ASP A 75 5.74 12.12 1.29
N GLY A 76 5.81 11.14 0.39
CA GLY A 76 6.10 11.35 -1.03
C GLY A 76 7.56 11.73 -1.30
N ILE A 77 8.47 11.58 -0.34
CA ILE A 77 9.86 12.03 -0.45
C ILE A 77 10.74 10.86 -0.90
N CYS A 78 11.53 11.08 -1.95
CA CYS A 78 12.55 10.12 -2.36
C CYS A 78 13.68 10.04 -1.32
N SER A 79 14.01 8.82 -0.86
CA SER A 79 15.06 8.58 0.13
C SER A 79 16.48 8.86 -0.38
N GLY A 80 16.69 8.89 -1.70
CA GLY A 80 17.99 9.17 -2.30
C GLY A 80 18.22 10.66 -2.57
N CYS A 81 17.27 11.32 -3.24
CA CYS A 81 17.45 12.71 -3.72
C CYS A 81 16.55 13.76 -3.06
N GLY A 82 15.64 13.36 -2.17
CA GLY A 82 14.72 14.29 -1.49
C GLY A 82 13.62 14.89 -2.38
N LYS A 83 13.55 14.52 -3.66
CA LYS A 83 12.49 14.97 -4.57
C LYS A 83 11.12 14.54 -4.04
N ARG A 84 10.16 15.48 -4.06
CA ARG A 84 8.77 15.26 -3.64
C ARG A 84 7.92 14.78 -4.80
N TYR A 85 7.07 13.80 -4.54
CA TYR A 85 6.09 13.24 -5.44
C TYR A 85 4.68 13.42 -4.86
N PRO A 86 3.66 13.64 -5.70
CA PRO A 86 2.28 13.72 -5.23
C PRO A 86 1.84 12.41 -4.55
N ILE A 87 1.15 12.52 -3.42
CA ILE A 87 0.53 11.37 -2.75
C ILE A 87 -0.98 11.61 -2.55
N GLY A 88 -1.77 10.53 -2.64
CA GLY A 88 -3.22 10.57 -2.41
C GLY A 88 -3.95 11.61 -3.25
N LYS A 89 -4.89 12.33 -2.63
CA LYS A 89 -5.65 13.42 -3.26
C LYS A 89 -4.80 14.69 -3.45
N GLY A 90 -3.60 14.56 -4.02
CA GLY A 90 -2.72 15.68 -4.31
C GLY A 90 -2.11 16.35 -3.09
N ARG A 91 -1.95 15.63 -1.96
CA ARG A 91 -1.19 16.18 -0.84
C ARG A 91 0.28 16.20 -1.23
N ILE A 92 0.85 17.39 -1.28
CA ILE A 92 2.29 17.58 -1.20
C ILE A 92 2.52 17.90 0.28
N THR A 93 3.03 16.92 1.03
CA THR A 93 3.46 17.17 2.41
C THR A 93 4.47 18.33 2.36
N PRO A 94 4.34 19.39 3.20
CA PRO A 94 5.21 20.58 3.16
C PRO A 94 6.66 20.28 3.57
#